data_AF-R0KY99-F1
#
_entry.id   AF-R0KY99-F1
#
_cell.length_a   1.000
_cell.length_b   1.000
_cell.length_c   1.000
_cell.angle_alpha   90.00
_cell.angle_beta   90.00
_cell.angle_gamma   90.00
#
_symmetry.space_group_name_H-M   'P 1'
#
loop_
_entity.id
_entity.type
_entity.pdbx_description
1 polymer ?
#
loop_
_entity_poly.entity_id
_entity_poly.type
_entity_poly.pdbx_seq_one_letter_code
_entity_poly.pdbx_strand_id
1 'polypeptide(L)' 'GYKYEGVKFEKGNCGVSIMRSGEAMEQGLRDCCRSIRIGKILIQSDEETQRAKVYYAKFPPDIYRRKVLLMYPILS' A
#
# COMPACT_ATOMS: atom_id res chain seq x y z
N GLY A 1 32.16 -10.50 -23.98
CA GLY A 1 30.74 -10.59 -23.60
C GLY A 1 29.97 -9.48 -24.27
N TYR A 2 28.72 -9.73 -24.66
CA TYR A 2 27.86 -8.76 -25.35
C TYR A 2 27.01 -7.96 -24.34
N LYS A 3 26.72 -6.69 -24.66
CA LYS A 3 25.78 -5.87 -23.86
C LYS A 3 24.35 -6.40 -24.07
N TYR A 4 23.65 -6.60 -22.96
CA TYR A 4 22.21 -6.87 -22.95
C TYR A 4 21.47 -5.62 -22.48
N GLU A 5 20.51 -5.15 -23.27
CA GLU A 5 19.62 -4.05 -22.89
C GLU A 5 18.46 -4.59 -22.07
N GLY A 6 18.62 -4.54 -20.75
CA GLY A 6 17.58 -4.93 -19.80
C GLY A 6 16.71 -3.76 -19.35
N VAL A 7 15.73 -4.08 -18.52
CA VAL A 7 14.87 -3.10 -17.83
C VAL A 7 15.18 -3.07 -16.34
N LYS A 8 14.83 -1.96 -15.69
CA LYS A 8 15.03 -1.77 -14.25
C LYS A 8 13.74 -1.27 -13.60
N PHE A 9 13.51 -1.69 -12.36
CA PHE A 9 12.38 -1.21 -11.57
C PHE A 9 12.49 0.29 -11.27
N GLU A 10 11.38 0.98 -11.42
CA GLU A 10 11.21 2.38 -11.04
C GLU A 10 11.28 2.51 -9.51
N LYS A 11 12.03 3.53 -9.03
CA LYS A 11 12.16 3.79 -7.60
C LYS A 11 11.00 4.67 -7.12
N GLY A 12 10.76 4.68 -5.81
CA GLY A 12 9.77 5.58 -5.20
C GLY A 12 8.38 4.98 -5.04
N ASN A 13 8.25 3.66 -5.06
CA ASN A 13 6.97 3.00 -4.76
C ASN A 13 6.71 3.00 -3.24
N CYS A 14 5.43 2.99 -2.85
CA CYS A 14 5.00 2.72 -1.48
C CYS A 14 3.73 1.87 -1.49
N GLY A 15 3.58 1.02 -0.48
CA GLY A 15 2.34 0.30 -0.22
C GLY A 15 1.42 1.10 0.69
N VAL A 16 0.12 0.93 0.55
CA VAL A 16 -0.88 1.41 1.50
C VAL A 16 -1.83 0.25 1.79
N SER A 17 -1.89 -0.21 3.04
CA SER A 17 -2.82 -1.26 3.47
C SER A 17 -4.07 -0.66 4.10
N ILE A 18 -5.23 -1.25 3.79
CA ILE A 18 -6.47 -0.99 4.50
C ILE A 18 -6.59 -2.00 5.64
N MET A 19 -6.55 -1.50 6.88
CA MET A 19 -6.64 -2.32 8.08
C MET A 19 -8.04 -2.91 8.25
N ARG A 20 -8.19 -4.13 8.78
CA ARG A 20 -7.12 -5.07 9.19
C ARG A 20 -6.73 -6.04 8.07
N SER A 21 -7.65 -6.37 7.17
CA SER A 21 -7.46 -7.44 6.18
C SER A 21 -6.33 -7.16 5.19
N GLY A 22 -6.08 -5.89 4.84
CA GLY A 22 -4.98 -5.50 3.96
C GLY A 22 -3.59 -5.71 4.53
N GLU A 23 -3.44 -5.88 5.86
CA GLU A 23 -2.14 -6.10 6.50
C GLU A 23 -1.55 -7.46 6.11
N ALA A 24 -2.38 -8.44 5.76
CA ALA A 24 -1.94 -9.77 5.32
C ALA A 24 -1.09 -9.72 4.04
N MET A 25 -1.29 -8.70 3.19
CA MET A 25 -0.52 -8.50 1.96
C MET A 25 0.82 -7.79 2.19
N GLU A 26 1.02 -7.16 3.36
CA GLU A 26 2.25 -6.42 3.65
C GLU A 26 3.47 -7.33 3.73
N GLN A 27 3.30 -8.55 4.23
CA GLN A 27 4.39 -9.51 4.38
C GLN A 27 4.98 -9.88 3.01
N GLY A 28 4.13 -10.32 2.08
CA GLY A 28 4.57 -10.64 0.72
C GLY A 28 5.19 -9.44 -0.01
N LEU A 29 4.69 -8.22 0.25
CA LEU A 29 5.26 -7.02 -0.32
C LEU A 29 6.67 -6.71 0.25
N ARG A 30 6.89 -6.92 1.55
CA ARG A 30 8.21 -6.74 2.18
C ARG A 30 9.22 -7.78 1.70
N ASP A 31 8.78 -9.03 1.48
CA ASP A 31 9.64 -10.12 1.02
C ASP A 31 10.15 -9.86 -0.41
N CYS A 32 9.28 -9.31 -1.28
CA CYS A 32 9.67 -8.88 -2.64
C CYS A 32 10.47 -7.57 -2.66
N CYS A 33 10.16 -6.63 -1.75
CA CYS A 33 10.72 -5.28 -1.72
C CYS A 33 11.22 -4.92 -0.31
N ARG A 34 12.47 -5.29 0.02
CA ARG A 34 13.11 -5.16 1.36
C ARG A 34 13.08 -3.77 2.04
N SER A 35 12.68 -2.71 1.36
CA SER A 35 12.67 -1.35 1.93
C SER A 35 11.51 -0.48 1.43
N ILE A 36 10.40 -1.13 1.05
CA ILE A 36 9.20 -0.40 0.68
C ILE A 36 8.55 0.25 1.91
N ARG A 37 8.17 1.53 1.77
CA ARG A 37 7.41 2.23 2.81
C ARG A 37 5.95 1.79 2.74
N ILE A 38 5.34 1.53 3.88
CA ILE A 38 3.95 1.10 3.97
C ILE A 38 3.17 2.12 4.80
N GLY A 39 2.17 2.75 4.20
CA GLY A 39 1.15 3.52 4.88
C GLY A 39 -0.03 2.63 5.30
N LYS A 40 -0.82 3.12 6.26
CA LYS A 40 -1.96 2.38 6.79
C LYS A 40 -3.19 3.27 6.86
N ILE A 41 -4.34 2.72 6.51
CA ILE A 41 -5.65 3.37 6.63
C ILE A 41 -6.57 2.46 7.42
N LEU A 42 -7.23 2.98 8.46
CA LEU A 42 -8.34 2.33 9.13
C LEU A 42 -9.64 2.95 8.63
N ILE A 43 -10.46 2.14 7.98
CA ILE A 43 -11.80 2.51 7.53
C ILE A 43 -12.77 1.64 8.32
N GLN A 44 -13.82 2.26 8.86
CA GLN A 44 -14.90 1.54 9.52
C GLN A 44 -16.23 2.15 9.08
N SER A 45 -17.21 1.29 8.89
CA SER A 45 -18.58 1.72 8.59
C SER A 45 -19.22 2.26 9.85
N ASP A 46 -19.79 3.45 9.73
CA ASP A 46 -20.60 4.07 10.77
C ASP A 46 -21.89 3.25 10.98
N GLU A 47 -22.23 2.93 12.23
CA GLU A 47 -23.33 2.01 12.54
C GLU A 47 -24.70 2.58 12.14
N GLU A 48 -24.88 3.90 12.25
CA GLU A 48 -26.15 4.57 11.97
C GLU A 48 -26.31 4.89 10.48
N THR A 49 -25.26 5.40 9.83
CA THR A 49 -25.32 5.88 8.44
C THR A 49 -24.86 4.86 7.40
N GLN A 50 -24.25 3.75 7.83
CA GLN A 50 -23.63 2.73 6.98
C GLN A 50 -22.57 3.31 6.01
N ARG A 51 -22.07 4.51 6.29
CA ARG A 51 -21.04 5.17 5.46
C ARG A 51 -19.66 4.80 5.94
N ALA A 52 -18.77 4.52 4.99
CA ALA A 52 -17.36 4.31 5.27
C ALA A 52 -16.72 5.62 5.74
N LYS A 53 -16.15 5.60 6.95
CA LYS A 53 -15.41 6.73 7.51
C LYS A 53 -13.97 6.34 7.77
N VAL A 54 -13.05 7.28 7.52
CA VAL A 54 -11.62 7.10 7.83
C VAL A 54 -11.41 7.47 9.30
N TYR A 55 -11.01 6.49 10.10
CA TYR A 55 -10.71 6.68 11.53
C TYR A 55 -9.23 6.93 11.78
N TYR A 56 -8.37 6.36 10.93
CA TYR A 56 -6.94 6.52 11.03
C TYR A 56 -6.31 6.50 9.64
N ALA A 57 -5.34 7.38 9.43
CA ALA A 57 -4.54 7.37 8.21
C ALA A 57 -3.12 7.82 8.56
N LYS A 58 -2.14 6.98 8.24
CA LYS A 58 -0.72 7.31 8.39
C LYS A 58 0.00 6.96 7.11
N PHE A 59 0.58 7.98 6.49
CA PHE A 59 1.26 7.86 5.21
C PHE A 59 2.73 8.26 5.31
N PRO A 60 3.59 7.79 4.39
CA PRO A 60 4.88 8.41 4.16
C PRO A 60 4.70 9.90 3.82
N PRO A 61 5.55 10.81 4.33
CA PRO A 61 5.39 12.26 4.16
C PRO A 61 5.45 12.72 2.68
N ASP A 62 6.04 11.90 1.81
CA ASP A 62 6.22 12.16 0.38
C ASP A 62 5.31 11.32 -0.52
N ILE A 63 4.19 10.80 0.01
CA ILE A 63 3.25 9.93 -0.73
C ILE A 63 2.74 10.55 -2.04
N TYR A 64 2.56 11.87 -2.08
CA TYR A 64 2.09 12.60 -3.27
C TYR A 64 3.05 12.54 -4.48
N ARG A 65 4.31 12.12 -4.27
CA ARG A 65 5.33 11.96 -5.32
C ARG A 65 5.61 10.49 -5.65
N ARG A 66 4.89 9.56 -5.02
CA ARG A 66 5.17 8.12 -5.06
C ARG A 66 4.08 7.37 -5.82
N LYS A 67 4.46 6.22 -6.40
CA LYS A 67 3.47 5.27 -6.91
C LYS A 67 2.92 4.45 -5.75
N VAL A 68 1.61 4.47 -5.58
CA VAL A 68 0.91 3.82 -4.46
C VAL A 68 0.36 2.47 -4.90
N LEU A 69 0.74 1.42 -4.19
CA LEU A 69 0.08 0.11 -4.27
C LEU A 69 -0.92 -0.01 -3.12
N LEU A 70 -2.22 0.11 -3.42
CA LEU A 70 -3.29 -0.08 -2.43
C LEU A 70 -3.53 -1.57 -2.22
N MET A 71 -3.53 -2.02 -0.97
CA MET A 71 -3.65 -3.42 -0.58
C MET A 71 -4.93 -3.64 0.24
N TYR A 72 -5.87 -4.38 -0.34
CA TYR A 72 -7.05 -4.88 0.33
C TYR A 72 -7.52 -6.17 -0.39
N PRO A 73 -7.65 -7.30 0.31
CA PRO A 73 -7.83 -8.61 -0.33
C PRO A 73 -9.23 -8.83 -0.91
N ILE A 74 -10.24 -8.06 -0.50
CA ILE A 74 -11.63 -8.26 -0.87
C ILE A 74 -12.20 -6.94 -1.36
N LEU A 75 -12.72 -6.86 -2.57
CA LEU A 75 -13.51 -5.72 -3.03
C LEU A 75 -14.95 -6.25 -3.17
N SER A 76 -15.81 -5.87 -2.24
CA SER A 76 -17.23 -6.22 -2.24
C SER A 76 -18.09 -4.98 -2.42
#